data_AF-A0AAD9YD17-F1
#
_entry.id   AF-A0AAD9YD17-F1
#
_cell.length_a   1.000
_cell.length_b   1.000
_cell.length_c   1.000
_cell.angle_alpha   90.00
_cell.angle_beta   90.00
_cell.angle_gamma   90.00
#
_symmetry.space_group_name_H-M   'P 1'
#
loop_
_entity.id
_entity.type
_entity.pdbx_description
1 polymer ?
#
loop_
_entity_poly.entity_id
_entity_poly.type
_entity_poly.pdbx_seq_one_letter_code
_entity_poly.pdbx_strand_id
1 'polypeptide(L)' 'MTSEIQIRLAKPSDADAIGKVHNEALNQFHEFYQAFHEHPIEQIIQVNTRNVVQTPKNQFYVAVDESDTVVGFIRY' A
#
# COMPACT_ATOMS: atom_id res chain seq x y z
N MET A 1 23.64 9.11 -0.47
CA MET A 1 23.57 8.45 0.84
C MET A 1 22.46 7.42 0.73
N THR A 2 22.73 6.15 1.01
CA THR A 2 21.69 5.12 1.07
C THR A 2 21.03 5.19 2.45
N SER A 3 19.75 5.54 2.49
CA SER A 3 18.95 5.50 3.72
C SER A 3 18.81 4.05 4.18
N GLU A 4 18.92 3.81 5.49
CA GLU A 4 18.69 2.50 6.06
C GLU A 4 17.21 2.13 5.96
N ILE A 5 16.91 0.96 5.40
CA ILE A 5 15.54 0.44 5.26
C ILE A 5 15.35 -0.70 6.24
N GLN A 6 14.34 -0.58 7.10
CA GLN A 6 13.94 -1.63 8.04
C GLN A 6 12.67 -2.32 7.56
N ILE A 7 12.64 -3.65 7.65
CA ILE A 7 11.46 -4.45 7.33
C ILE A 7 10.82 -4.91 8.64
N ARG A 8 9.52 -4.64 8.80
CA ARG A 8 8.75 -5.06 9.98
C ARG A 8 7.36 -5.54 9.59
N LEU A 9 6.72 -6.29 10.48
CA LEU A 9 5.31 -6.63 10.33
C LEU A 9 4.48 -5.34 10.26
N ALA A 10 3.49 -5.32 9.37
CA ALA A 10 2.56 -4.19 9.26
C ALA A 10 1.68 -4.11 10.51
N LYS A 11 1.41 -2.88 10.94
CA LYS A 11 0.45 -2.52 11.97
C LYS A 11 -0.83 -2.03 11.27
N PRO A 12 -2.01 -2.10 11.94
CA PRO A 12 -3.23 -1.53 11.39
C PRO A 12 -3.11 -0.04 10.99
N SER A 13 -2.25 0.72 11.67
CA SER A 13 -1.96 2.12 11.36
C SER A 13 -1.20 2.34 10.06
N ASP A 14 -0.52 1.32 9.53
CA ASP A 14 0.24 1.42 8.27
C ASP A 14 -0.67 1.33 7.04
N ALA A 15 -1.95 0.96 7.20
CA ALA A 15 -2.86 0.64 6.11
C ALA A 15 -2.99 1.74 5.06
N ASP A 16 -3.05 3.01 5.50
CA ASP A 16 -3.17 4.15 4.60
C ASP A 16 -1.89 4.40 3.80
N ALA A 17 -0.73 4.22 4.45
CA ALA A 17 0.57 4.37 3.80
C ALA A 17 0.82 3.24 2.79
N ILE A 18 0.45 2.00 3.13
CA ILE A 18 0.45 0.86 2.20
C ILE A 18 -0.46 1.16 1.00
N GLY A 19 -1.68 1.66 1.24
CA GLY A 19 -2.61 2.04 0.17
C GLY A 19 -2.04 3.10 -0.77
N LYS A 20 -1.33 4.10 -0.22
CA LYS A 20 -0.64 5.14 -1.00
C LYS A 20 0.47 4.54 -1.86
N VAL A 21 1.37 3.74 -1.27
CA VAL A 21 2.46 3.08 -2.01
C VAL A 21 1.91 2.15 -3.10
N HIS A 22 0.86 1.41 -2.80
CA HIS A 22 0.20 0.52 -3.77
C HIS A 22 -0.40 1.31 -4.94
N ASN A 23 -1.06 2.42 -4.65
CA ASN A 23 -1.61 3.32 -5.65
C ASN A 23 -0.53 3.93 -6.55
N GLU A 24 0.56 4.42 -5.96
CA GLU A 24 1.70 4.98 -6.70
C GLU A 24 2.35 3.93 -7.62
N ALA A 25 2.52 2.70 -7.13
CA ALA A 25 3.07 1.59 -7.91
C ALA A 25 2.18 1.19 -9.11
N LEU A 26 0.86 1.37 -9.00
CA LEU A 26 -0.10 1.06 -10.06
C LEU A 26 -0.44 2.23 -10.97
N ASN A 27 0.10 3.44 -10.71
CA ASN A 27 -0.28 4.67 -11.42
C ASN A 27 -0.23 4.54 -12.95
N GLN A 28 0.78 3.86 -13.50
CA GLN A 28 0.91 3.63 -14.94
C GLN A 28 -0.24 2.80 -15.56
N PHE A 29 -0.99 2.07 -14.74
CA PHE A 29 -2.12 1.25 -15.15
C PHE A 29 -3.48 1.88 -14.81
N HIS A 30 -3.50 3.06 -14.17
CA HIS A 30 -4.76 3.67 -13.72
C HIS A 30 -5.71 3.95 -14.87
N GLU A 31 -5.22 4.47 -16.00
CA GLU A 31 -6.05 4.72 -17.19
C GLU A 31 -6.72 3.43 -17.69
N PHE A 32 -5.96 2.33 -17.73
CA PHE A 32 -6.50 1.03 -18.12
C PHE A 32 -7.59 0.57 -17.15
N TYR A 33 -7.34 0.61 -15.84
CA TYR A 33 -8.31 0.14 -14.84
C TYR A 33 -9.53 1.06 -14.73
N GLN A 34 -9.36 2.37 -14.91
CA GLN A 34 -10.45 3.34 -14.83
C GLN A 34 -11.54 3.09 -15.89
N ALA A 35 -11.18 2.53 -17.05
CA ALA A 35 -12.14 2.17 -18.09
C ALA A 35 -13.16 1.12 -17.65
N PHE A 36 -12.89 0.36 -16.58
CA PHE A 36 -13.74 -0.72 -16.08
C PHE A 36 -14.50 -0.37 -14.79
N HIS A 37 -14.31 0.83 -14.24
CA HIS A 37 -14.85 1.21 -12.94
C HIS A 37 -15.54 2.59 -12.96
N GLU A 38 -16.69 2.68 -12.30
CA GLU A 38 -17.46 3.93 -12.14
C GLU A 38 -16.82 4.90 -11.14
N HIS A 39 -16.08 4.37 -10.16
CA HIS A 39 -15.39 5.16 -9.15
C HIS A 39 -13.93 5.41 -9.53
N PRO A 40 -13.31 6.50 -9.03
CA PRO A 40 -11.88 6.74 -9.20
C PRO A 40 -11.06 5.55 -8.69
N ILE A 41 -10.15 5.05 -9.53
CA ILE A 41 -9.36 3.86 -9.21
C ILE A 41 -8.54 4.04 -7.94
N GLU A 42 -8.08 5.25 -7.66
CA GLU A 42 -7.32 5.58 -6.46
C GLU A 42 -8.12 5.30 -5.19
N GLN A 43 -9.41 5.65 -5.20
CA GLN A 43 -10.30 5.40 -4.06
C GLN A 43 -10.52 3.90 -3.86
N ILE A 44 -10.70 3.17 -4.96
CA ILE A 44 -10.86 1.70 -4.93
C ILE A 44 -9.61 1.05 -4.34
N ILE A 45 -8.42 1.43 -4.81
CA ILE A 45 -7.14 0.87 -4.33
C ILE A 45 -6.95 1.16 -2.84
N GLN A 46 -7.22 2.38 -2.38
CA GLN A 46 -7.07 2.75 -0.97
C GLN A 46 -8.04 1.99 -0.06
N VAL A 47 -9.33 1.94 -0.40
CA VAL A 47 -10.34 1.25 0.41
C VAL A 47 -10.08 -0.25 0.45
N ASN A 48 -9.79 -0.87 -0.70
CA ASN A 48 -9.49 -2.29 -0.76
C ASN A 48 -8.22 -2.63 0.03
N THR A 49 -7.16 -1.84 -0.11
CA THR A 49 -5.91 -2.07 0.62
C THR A 49 -6.14 -1.99 2.13
N ARG A 50 -6.89 -0.98 2.61
CA ARG A 50 -7.22 -0.85 4.04
C ARG A 50 -7.96 -2.08 4.57
N ASN A 51 -9.00 -2.52 3.86
CA ASN A 51 -9.78 -3.70 4.26
C ASN A 51 -8.91 -4.97 4.31
N VAL A 52 -8.03 -5.14 3.33
CA VAL A 52 -7.17 -6.32 3.23
C VAL A 52 -6.10 -6.33 4.32
N VAL A 53 -5.45 -5.20 4.61
CA VAL A 53 -4.44 -5.08 5.68
C VAL A 53 -5.02 -5.36 7.06
N GLN A 54 -6.27 -4.95 7.30
CA GLN A 54 -6.95 -5.17 8.59
C GLN A 54 -7.49 -6.60 8.76
N THR A 55 -7.52 -7.40 7.69
CA THR A 55 -8.03 -8.77 7.74
C THR A 55 -6.96 -9.70 8.32
N PRO A 56 -7.20 -10.39 9.46
CA PRO A 56 -6.16 -11.16 10.17
C PRO A 56 -5.52 -12.31 9.37
N LYS A 57 -6.18 -12.77 8.31
CA LYS A 57 -5.67 -13.83 7.44
C LYS A 57 -4.56 -13.36 6.50
N ASN A 58 -4.49 -12.06 6.20
CA ASN A 58 -3.47 -11.52 5.30
C ASN A 58 -2.28 -11.05 6.12
N GLN A 59 -1.08 -11.48 5.74
CA GLN A 59 0.15 -11.08 6.41
C GLN A 59 0.89 -10.05 5.56
N PHE A 60 1.12 -8.88 6.13
CA PHE A 60 1.83 -7.79 5.48
C PHE A 60 3.13 -7.47 6.22
N TYR A 61 4.17 -7.20 5.45
CA TYR A 61 5.38 -6.56 5.91
C TYR A 61 5.50 -5.19 5.26
N VAL A 62 6.02 -4.21 5.98
CA VAL A 62 6.33 -2.88 5.46
C VAL A 62 7.83 -2.64 5.51
N ALA A 63 8.34 -1.98 4.48
CA ALA A 63 9.66 -1.39 4.45
C ALA A 63 9.52 0.08 4.90
N VAL A 64 10.23 0.46 5.95
CA VAL A 64 10.23 1.82 6.49
C VAL A 64 11.62 2.42 6.41
N ASP A 65 11.68 3.72 6.14
CA ASP A 65 12.92 4.50 6.20
C ASP A 65 13.22 4.99 7.62
N GLU A 66 14.31 5.75 7.76
CA GLU A 66 14.77 6.35 9.04
C GLU A 66 13.73 7.29 9.70
N SER A 67 12.74 7.77 8.94
CA SER A 67 11.65 8.62 9.45
C SER A 67 10.40 7.82 9.81
N ASP A 68 10.48 6.48 9.84
CA ASP A 68 9.34 5.53 9.95
C ASP A 68 8.30 5.73 8.83
N THR A 69 8.71 6.26 7.67
CA THR A 69 7.85 6.39 6.50
C THR A 69 7.81 5.07 5.74
N VAL A 70 6.61 4.55 5.49
CA VAL A 70 6.43 3.36 4.65
C VAL A 70 6.76 3.69 3.20
N VAL A 71 7.80 3.05 2.67
CA VAL A 71 8.29 3.22 1.29
C VAL A 71 8.02 2.00 0.41
N GLY A 72 7.57 0.90 1.01
CA GLY A 72 7.33 -0.36 0.33
C GLY A 72 6.54 -1.32 1.22
N PHE A 73 5.95 -2.34 0.61
CA PHE A 73 5.29 -3.41 1.36
C PHE A 73 5.40 -4.75 0.62
N ILE A 74 5.26 -5.83 1.38
CA ILE A 74 5.15 -7.20 0.88
C ILE A 74 3.84 -7.76 1.42
N ARG A 75 3.05 -8.39 0.55
CA ARG A 75 1.84 -9.12 0.91
C ARG A 75 2.08 -10.61 0.69
N TYR A 76 1.89 -11.42 1.74
CA TYR A 76 1.86 -12.89 1.67
C TYR A 76 0.42 -13.41 1.65
#